data_AF-A0A0P7GU69-F1
#
_entry.id   AF-A0A0P7GU69-F1
#
_cell.length_a   1.000
_cell.length_b   1.000
_cell.length_c   1.000
_cell.angle_alpha   90.00
_cell.angle_beta   90.00
_cell.angle_gamma   90.00
#
_symmetry.space_group_name_H-M   'P 1'
#
loop_
_entity.id
_entity.type
_entity.pdbx_description
1 polymer ?
#
loop_
_entity_poly.entity_id
_entity_poly.type
_entity_poly.pdbx_seq_one_letter_code
_entity_poly.pdbx_strand_id
1 'polypeptide(L)'
;MSLTASLTDRLPVVPALEALLLGASSRRPLGTNVFDREWDLLIVLDTCRYDALCRLASEYTFVDDVNSLYSLGSSTREWAANTFTQQYREPIAETAVVCSNAQVTRTLEAGNAMESPLAQRFTAWDTVDPDAFHAFDSVSDYAPMDPFGGRPSPNS
;
A
#
# COMPACT_ATOMS: atom_id res chain seq x y z
N MET A 1 -9.05 -18.14 -15.13
CA MET A 1 -8.51 -19.20 -14.24
C MET A 1 -7.03 -19.43 -14.56
N SER A 2 -6.24 -18.35 -14.53
CA SER A 2 -5.28 -17.96 -13.48
C SER A 2 -4.08 -18.90 -13.33
N LEU A 3 -3.06 -18.67 -14.16
CA LEU A 3 -1.70 -19.25 -14.08
C LEU A 3 -1.08 -19.12 -12.68
N THR A 4 -1.52 -18.15 -11.87
CA THR A 4 -1.09 -17.98 -10.48
C THR A 4 -1.54 -19.13 -9.57
N ALA A 5 -2.75 -19.67 -9.75
CA ALA A 5 -3.21 -20.82 -8.97
C ALA A 5 -2.37 -22.08 -9.26
N SER A 6 -1.92 -22.24 -10.52
CA SER A 6 -1.10 -23.38 -10.94
C SER A 6 0.35 -23.34 -10.42
N LEU A 7 0.87 -22.18 -10.02
CA LEU A 7 2.23 -22.03 -9.49
C LEU A 7 2.27 -22.29 -7.98
N THR A 8 1.25 -21.84 -7.25
CA THR A 8 1.12 -22.05 -5.80
C THR A 8 1.04 -23.53 -5.43
N ASP A 9 0.37 -24.35 -6.26
CA ASP A 9 0.25 -25.80 -6.03
C ASP A 9 1.52 -26.60 -6.37
N ARG A 10 2.42 -26.04 -7.21
CA ARG A 10 3.60 -26.77 -7.72
C ARG A 10 4.89 -26.52 -6.96
N LEU A 11 4.92 -25.51 -6.09
CA LEU A 11 6.10 -25.14 -5.32
C LEU A 11 5.71 -24.79 -3.87
N PRO A 12 5.79 -25.72 -2.91
CA PRO A 12 5.47 -25.47 -1.49
C PRO A 12 6.39 -24.42 -0.84
N VAL A 13 7.44 -24.01 -1.55
CA VAL A 13 8.39 -22.98 -1.13
C VAL A 13 7.80 -21.58 -1.26
N VAL A 14 6.87 -21.33 -2.19
CA VAL A 14 6.35 -19.98 -2.46
C VAL A 14 5.56 -19.41 -1.28
N PRO A 15 4.58 -20.13 -0.69
CA PRO A 15 3.87 -19.63 0.50
C PRO A 15 4.79 -19.48 1.72
N ALA A 16 5.80 -20.35 1.85
CA ALA A 16 6.75 -20.27 2.94
C ALA A 16 7.69 -19.05 2.81
N LEU A 17 8.16 -18.77 1.60
CA LEU A 17 8.98 -17.59 1.32
C LEU A 17 8.16 -16.30 1.49
N GLU A 18 6.93 -16.27 0.99
CA GLU A 18 6.00 -15.16 1.20
C GLU A 18 5.78 -14.89 2.70
N ALA A 19 5.44 -15.93 3.48
CA ALA A 19 5.22 -15.81 4.91
C ALA A 19 6.47 -15.31 5.65
N LEU A 20 7.66 -15.75 5.23
CA LEU A 20 8.92 -15.29 5.81
C LEU A 20 9.21 -13.83 5.47
N LEU A 21 9.04 -13.43 4.21
CA LEU A 21 9.31 -12.06 3.76
C LEU A 21 8.32 -11.06 4.38
N LEU A 22 7.02 -11.34 4.31
CA LEU A 22 5.98 -10.48 4.91
C LEU A 22 6.07 -10.48 6.44
N GLY A 23 6.37 -11.63 7.05
CA GLY A 23 6.59 -11.72 8.49
C GLY A 23 7.79 -10.90 8.96
N ALA A 24 8.84 -10.80 8.13
CA ALA A 24 9.98 -9.93 8.41
C ALA A 24 9.61 -8.45 8.22
N SER A 25 8.97 -8.09 7.10
CA SER A 25 8.67 -6.70 6.76
C SER A 25 7.63 -6.08 7.70
N SER A 26 6.61 -6.83 8.11
CA SER A 26 5.62 -6.35 9.09
C SER A 26 6.22 -6.01 10.47
N ARG A 27 7.28 -6.71 10.89
CA ARG A 27 7.92 -6.45 12.20
C ARG A 27 9.04 -5.41 12.12
N ARG A 28 9.69 -5.31 10.97
CA ARG A 28 10.81 -4.39 10.72
C ARG A 28 10.65 -3.85 9.32
N PRO A 29 9.78 -2.85 9.12
CA PRO A 29 9.60 -2.26 7.82
C PRO A 29 10.92 -1.58 7.41
N LEU A 30 11.41 -1.95 6.23
CA LEU A 30 12.62 -1.36 5.65
C LEU A 30 12.18 -0.18 4.81
N GLY A 31 12.54 1.04 5.21
CA GLY A 31 12.20 2.24 4.46
C GLY A 31 12.07 3.46 5.37
N THR A 32 11.47 4.51 4.82
CA THR A 32 11.17 5.75 5.54
C THR A 32 9.66 5.97 5.54
N ASN A 33 9.07 6.17 6.72
CA ASN A 33 7.65 6.53 6.78
C ASN A 33 7.48 7.98 6.32
N VAL A 34 6.40 8.25 5.61
CA VAL A 34 6.08 9.62 5.16
C VAL A 34 5.76 10.53 6.35
N PHE A 35 5.28 9.97 7.46
CA PHE A 35 5.02 10.70 8.72
C PHE A 35 6.29 10.98 9.54
N ASP A 36 7.45 10.45 9.15
CA ASP A 36 8.76 10.84 9.74
C ASP A 36 9.27 12.18 9.19
N ARG A 37 8.55 12.78 8.24
CA ARG A 37 8.91 14.05 7.59
C ARG A 37 7.74 15.02 7.65
N GLU A 38 8.07 16.30 7.71
CA GLU A 38 7.07 17.37 7.61
C GLU A 38 6.70 17.63 6.15
N TRP A 39 5.40 17.74 5.88
CA TRP A 39 4.85 18.12 4.59
C TRP A 39 3.44 18.67 4.78
N ASP A 40 3.05 19.65 3.96
CA ASP A 40 1.67 20.17 3.92
C ASP A 40 0.78 19.40 2.93
N LEU A 41 1.39 18.91 1.82
CA LEU A 41 0.73 18.12 0.79
C LEU A 41 1.66 17.02 0.26
N LEU A 42 1.20 15.77 0.32
CA LEU A 42 1.91 14.61 -0.22
C LEU A 42 1.15 14.01 -1.41
N ILE A 43 1.81 13.91 -2.55
CA ILE A 43 1.27 13.26 -3.75
C ILE A 43 2.05 11.95 -3.98
N VAL A 44 1.34 10.82 -3.90
CA VAL A 44 1.91 9.49 -4.15
C VAL A 44 1.49 9.00 -5.53
N LEU A 45 2.46 8.83 -6.42
CA LEU A 45 2.24 8.31 -7.76
C LEU A 45 2.62 6.83 -7.80
N ASP A 46 1.65 5.97 -8.07
CA ASP A 46 1.87 4.52 -8.16
C ASP A 46 2.80 4.21 -9.34
N THR A 47 3.76 3.31 -9.14
CA THR A 47 4.81 2.94 -10.12
C THR A 47 5.68 4.09 -10.64
N CYS A 48 5.75 5.21 -9.91
CA CYS A 48 6.64 6.32 -10.30
C CYS A 48 8.11 5.93 -10.12
N ARG A 49 8.82 5.83 -11.25
CA ARG A 49 10.25 5.52 -11.22
C ARG A 49 11.08 6.77 -11.00
N TYR A 50 12.01 6.69 -10.05
CA TYR A 50 12.95 7.76 -9.74
C TYR A 50 13.74 8.23 -10.97
N ASP A 51 14.23 7.30 -11.79
CA ASP A 51 15.05 7.63 -12.96
C ASP A 51 14.27 8.41 -14.03
N ALA A 52 12.98 8.14 -14.17
CA ALA A 52 12.10 8.90 -15.06
C ALA A 52 11.88 10.32 -14.52
N LEU A 53 11.63 10.46 -13.22
CA LEU A 53 11.41 11.75 -12.58
C LEU A 53 12.65 12.65 -12.70
N CYS A 54 13.85 12.12 -12.45
CA CYS A 54 15.10 12.89 -12.60
C CYS A 54 15.31 13.44 -14.02
N ARG A 55 14.85 12.71 -15.05
CA ARG A 55 15.00 13.16 -16.45
C ARG A 55 14.03 14.28 -16.81
N LEU A 56 12.83 14.25 -16.23
CA LEU A 56 11.77 15.19 -16.53
C LEU A 56 11.79 16.42 -15.61
N ALA A 57 12.47 16.35 -14.47
CA ALA A 57 12.47 17.40 -13.46
C ALA A 57 12.85 18.78 -14.02
N SER A 58 13.85 18.85 -14.90
CA SER A 58 14.27 20.11 -15.53
C SER A 58 13.23 20.72 -16.47
N GLU A 59 12.21 19.96 -16.89
CA GLU A 59 11.10 20.46 -17.71
C GLU A 59 10.03 21.19 -16.87
N TYR A 60 10.05 21.01 -15.54
CA TYR A 60 9.05 21.56 -14.64
C TYR A 60 9.68 22.56 -13.66
N THR A 61 9.35 23.84 -13.84
CA THR A 61 9.89 24.94 -13.01
C THR A 61 9.44 24.91 -11.55
N PHE A 62 8.46 24.07 -11.20
CA PHE A 62 8.01 23.89 -9.82
C PHE A 62 8.73 22.75 -9.10
N VAL A 63 9.62 22.02 -9.78
CA VAL A 63 10.44 20.95 -9.20
C VAL A 63 11.84 21.51 -8.96
N ASP A 64 12.11 21.89 -7.72
CA ASP A 64 13.43 22.44 -7.33
C ASP A 64 14.51 21.34 -7.24
N ASP A 65 14.18 20.23 -6.59
CA ASP A 65 15.11 19.12 -6.35
C ASP A 65 14.38 17.76 -6.40
N VAL A 66 15.10 16.72 -6.81
CA VAL A 66 14.59 15.35 -6.88
C VAL A 66 15.42 14.45 -5.98
N ASN A 67 14.83 14.13 -4.83
CA ASN A 67 15.42 13.24 -3.83
C ASN A 67 14.84 11.82 -3.92
N SER A 68 15.55 10.85 -3.34
CA SER A 68 15.09 9.46 -3.23
C SER A 68 14.97 9.02 -1.78
N LEU A 69 14.00 8.16 -1.52
CA LEU A 69 13.75 7.51 -0.24
C LEU A 69 13.25 6.09 -0.49
N TYR A 70 13.57 5.18 0.44
CA TYR A 70 13.13 3.79 0.34
C TYR A 70 11.68 3.69 0.83
N SER A 71 10.81 3.16 -0.04
CA SER A 71 9.42 2.83 0.31
C SER A 71 9.36 1.75 1.38
N LEU A 72 8.40 1.86 2.30
CA LEU A 72 8.10 0.85 3.32
C LEU A 72 7.44 -0.43 2.77
N GLY A 73 7.23 -0.51 1.45
CA GLY A 73 6.67 -1.69 0.82
C GLY A 73 7.01 -1.80 -0.65
N SER A 74 7.08 -3.05 -1.11
CA SER A 74 7.29 -3.44 -2.50
C SER A 74 5.99 -3.48 -3.31
N SER A 75 4.84 -3.37 -2.63
CA SER A 75 3.50 -3.32 -3.20
C SER A 75 2.67 -2.26 -2.48
N THR A 76 1.60 -1.76 -3.13
CA THR A 76 0.68 -0.79 -2.52
C THR A 76 0.10 -1.30 -1.19
N ARG A 77 -0.21 -2.60 -1.11
CA ARG A 77 -0.70 -3.24 0.12
C ARG A 77 0.33 -3.16 1.24
N GLU A 78 1.56 -3.61 0.97
CA GLU A 78 2.63 -3.59 1.97
C GLU A 78 2.99 -2.16 2.40
N TRP A 79 3.01 -1.23 1.44
CA TRP A 79 3.22 0.18 1.71
C TRP A 79 2.13 0.73 2.62
N ALA A 80 0.85 0.56 2.27
CA ALA A 80 -0.26 1.05 3.08
C ALA A 80 -0.24 0.46 4.50
N ALA A 81 0.04 -0.85 4.62
CA ALA A 81 0.08 -1.54 5.91
C ALA A 81 1.22 -1.07 6.82
N ASN A 82 2.38 -0.70 6.25
CA ASN A 82 3.52 -0.20 7.01
C ASN A 82 3.51 1.33 7.21
N THR A 83 2.80 2.07 6.35
CA THR A 83 2.70 3.52 6.43
C THR A 83 1.66 3.95 7.46
N PHE A 84 0.46 3.38 7.40
CA PHE A 84 -0.68 3.79 8.21
C PHE A 84 -0.82 2.90 9.46
N THR A 85 0.13 3.04 10.38
CA THR A 85 0.18 2.23 11.61
C THR A 85 -0.26 3.01 12.84
N GLN A 86 -0.65 2.29 13.90
CA GLN A 86 -1.08 2.89 15.17
C GLN A 86 0.01 3.76 15.82
N GLN A 87 1.29 3.51 15.53
CA GLN A 87 2.40 4.37 15.95
C GLN A 87 2.25 5.81 15.45
N TYR A 88 1.67 6.01 14.27
CA TYR A 88 1.46 7.32 13.65
C TYR A 88 0.00 7.79 13.77
N ARG A 89 -0.77 7.26 14.73
CA ARG A 89 -2.20 7.57 14.87
C ARG A 89 -2.47 9.07 15.03
N GLU A 90 -1.64 9.77 15.79
CA GLU A 90 -1.80 11.22 16.02
C GLU A 90 -1.66 12.03 14.71
N PRO A 91 -0.55 11.96 13.95
CA PRO A 91 -0.45 12.69 12.68
C PRO A 91 -1.46 12.18 11.63
N ILE A 92 -1.83 10.90 11.65
CA ILE A 92 -2.88 10.35 10.77
C ILE A 92 -4.23 11.03 11.04
N ALA A 93 -4.58 11.28 12.30
CA ALA A 93 -5.84 11.94 12.68
C ALA A 93 -5.94 13.39 12.22
N GLU A 94 -4.80 14.02 11.89
CA GLU A 94 -4.72 15.36 11.30
C GLU A 94 -4.59 15.34 9.78
N THR A 95 -4.52 14.16 9.17
CA THR A 95 -4.28 13.97 7.73
C THR A 95 -5.56 13.64 6.97
N ALA A 96 -5.82 14.37 5.88
CA ALA A 96 -6.80 14.00 4.88
C ALA A 96 -6.15 13.18 3.76
N VAL A 97 -6.71 12.01 3.44
CA VAL A 97 -6.23 11.11 2.38
C VAL A 97 -7.28 11.01 1.29
N VAL A 98 -6.86 11.25 0.05
CA VAL A 98 -7.63 10.96 -1.16
C VAL A 98 -6.85 9.95 -1.99
N CYS A 99 -7.43 8.78 -2.24
CA CYS A 99 -6.75 7.74 -3.01
C CYS A 99 -7.62 7.19 -4.14
N SER A 100 -7.02 6.95 -5.31
CA SER A 100 -7.68 6.30 -6.44
C SER A 100 -7.47 4.78 -6.46
N ASN A 101 -6.43 4.30 -5.77
CA ASN A 101 -6.10 2.89 -5.72
C ASN A 101 -6.88 2.19 -4.59
N ALA A 102 -7.89 1.40 -4.97
CA ALA A 102 -8.73 0.64 -4.05
C ALA A 102 -7.96 -0.33 -3.13
N GLN A 103 -6.71 -0.67 -3.44
CA GLN A 103 -5.91 -1.52 -2.56
C GLN A 103 -5.58 -0.85 -1.23
N VAL A 104 -5.50 0.48 -1.18
CA VAL A 104 -5.27 1.21 0.09
C VAL A 104 -6.45 0.98 1.02
N THR A 105 -7.68 1.30 0.58
CA THR A 105 -8.91 1.07 1.34
C THR A 105 -9.03 -0.37 1.81
N ARG A 106 -8.88 -1.34 0.90
CA ARG A 106 -8.97 -2.76 1.26
C ARG A 106 -7.91 -3.20 2.27
N THR A 107 -6.71 -2.62 2.22
CA THR A 107 -5.66 -2.98 3.18
C THR A 107 -6.02 -2.49 4.58
N LEU A 108 -6.55 -1.27 4.69
CA LEU A 108 -6.97 -0.69 5.96
C LEU A 108 -8.19 -1.42 6.53
N GLU A 109 -9.17 -1.76 5.69
CA GLU A 109 -10.39 -2.47 6.13
C GLU A 109 -10.17 -3.96 6.42
N ALA A 110 -9.38 -4.65 5.58
CA ALA A 110 -9.20 -6.10 5.68
C ALA A 110 -8.04 -6.49 6.60
N GLY A 111 -7.15 -5.56 6.97
CA GLY A 111 -5.94 -5.84 7.72
C GLY A 111 -5.12 -6.97 7.08
N ASN A 112 -4.89 -8.05 7.83
CA ASN A 112 -4.12 -9.21 7.38
C ASN A 112 -4.94 -10.23 6.54
N ALA A 113 -6.25 -10.04 6.36
CA ALA A 113 -7.12 -11.01 5.71
C ALA A 113 -6.82 -11.21 4.20
N MET A 114 -6.03 -10.33 3.60
CA MET A 114 -5.62 -10.41 2.19
C MET A 114 -4.43 -11.36 1.93
N GLU A 115 -3.80 -11.89 2.97
CA GLU A 115 -2.58 -12.71 2.86
C GLU A 115 -2.88 -14.21 2.82
N SER A 116 -1.93 -15.02 2.36
CA SER A 116 -2.05 -16.48 2.45
C SER A 116 -2.20 -16.92 3.92
N PRO A 117 -2.92 -18.02 4.23
CA PRO A 117 -3.14 -18.46 5.61
C PRO A 117 -1.84 -18.70 6.39
N LEU A 118 -0.75 -19.05 5.70
CA LEU A 118 0.56 -19.19 6.33
C LEU A 118 1.16 -17.83 6.69
N ALA A 119 1.10 -16.85 5.79
CA ALA A 119 1.60 -15.50 6.05
C ALA A 119 0.85 -14.82 7.21
N GLN A 120 -0.48 -14.95 7.28
CA GLN A 120 -1.29 -14.41 8.37
C GLN A 120 -0.83 -14.86 9.78
N ARG A 121 -0.24 -16.06 9.89
CA ARG A 121 0.27 -16.57 11.17
C ARG A 121 1.57 -15.91 11.60
N PHE A 122 2.29 -15.29 10.68
CA PHE A 122 3.60 -14.73 10.90
C PHE A 122 3.66 -13.22 10.71
N THR A 123 2.64 -12.58 10.13
CA THR A 123 2.58 -11.13 10.02
C THR A 123 2.04 -10.50 11.30
N ALA A 124 2.49 -9.27 11.58
CA ALA A 124 2.11 -8.50 12.76
C ALA A 124 1.74 -7.07 12.34
N TRP A 125 0.80 -6.95 11.41
CA TRP A 125 0.31 -5.65 10.95
C TRP A 125 -0.43 -4.94 12.08
N ASP A 126 -0.14 -3.66 12.26
CA ASP A 126 -0.71 -2.79 13.30
C ASP A 126 -1.32 -1.54 12.65
N THR A 127 -2.18 -1.78 11.66
CA THR A 127 -2.78 -0.73 10.81
C THR A 127 -3.88 0.01 11.55
N VAL A 128 -4.06 1.30 11.22
CA VAL A 128 -5.24 2.06 11.61
C VAL A 128 -6.45 1.67 10.77
N ASP A 129 -7.64 1.90 11.31
CA ASP A 129 -8.90 1.88 10.54
C ASP A 129 -9.07 3.19 9.74
N PRO A 130 -9.83 3.19 8.63
CA PRO A 130 -10.08 4.39 7.82
C PRO A 130 -10.74 5.57 8.58
N ASP A 131 -11.42 5.30 9.69
CA ASP A 131 -12.03 6.33 10.55
C ASP A 131 -11.02 7.08 11.42
N ALA A 132 -9.78 6.61 11.49
CA ALA A 132 -8.71 7.26 12.23
C ALA A 132 -8.17 8.51 11.51
N PHE A 133 -8.45 8.68 10.21
CA PHE A 133 -8.01 9.83 9.42
C PHE A 133 -8.90 11.05 9.66
N HIS A 134 -8.36 12.24 9.43
CA HIS A 134 -9.19 13.46 9.43
C HIS A 134 -10.31 13.37 8.38
N ALA A 135 -9.95 12.89 7.20
CA ALA A 135 -10.85 12.52 6.13
C ALA A 135 -10.20 11.42 5.30
N PHE A 136 -10.98 10.44 4.87
CA PHE A 136 -10.51 9.38 3.98
C PHE A 136 -11.51 9.24 2.82
N ASP A 137 -11.05 9.54 1.60
CA ASP A 137 -11.86 9.48 0.39
C ASP A 137 -11.23 8.53 -0.63
N SER A 138 -11.93 7.44 -0.93
CA SER A 138 -11.54 6.48 -1.97
C SER A 138 -12.30 6.80 -3.24
N VAL A 139 -11.61 7.40 -4.22
CA VAL A 139 -12.21 7.72 -5.53
C VAL A 139 -12.74 6.46 -6.21
N SER A 140 -12.17 5.31 -5.86
CA SER A 140 -12.60 4.03 -6.37
C SER A 140 -14.05 3.67 -6.01
N ASP A 141 -14.62 4.27 -4.95
CA ASP A 141 -15.99 4.03 -4.50
C ASP A 141 -17.04 4.70 -5.40
N TYR A 142 -16.64 5.76 -6.11
CA TYR A 142 -17.49 6.44 -7.09
C TYR A 142 -17.40 5.85 -8.49
N ALA A 143 -16.51 4.88 -8.71
CA ALA A 143 -16.34 4.28 -10.02
C ALA A 143 -17.64 3.54 -10.42
N PRO A 144 -18.16 3.73 -11.64
CA PRO A 144 -19.29 2.96 -12.12
C PRO A 144 -18.98 1.46 -12.02
N MET A 145 -19.95 0.68 -11.56
CA MET A 145 -19.87 -0.78 -11.56
C MET A 145 -19.88 -1.28 -13.02
N ASP A 146 -18.71 -1.29 -13.65
CA ASP A 146 -18.53 -1.83 -14.99
C ASP A 146 -18.45 -3.37 -14.90
N PRO A 147 -19.35 -4.13 -15.56
CA PRO A 147 -19.30 -5.59 -15.61
C PRO A 147 -17.99 -6.15 -16.17
N PHE A 148 -17.17 -5.33 -16.86
CA PHE A 148 -15.87 -5.73 -17.40
C PHE A 148 -14.67 -5.10 -16.64
N GLY A 149 -14.92 -4.31 -15.59
CA GLY A 149 -13.90 -3.55 -14.85
C GLY A 149 -12.99 -4.38 -13.93
N GLY A 150 -13.08 -5.71 -13.95
CA GLY A 150 -12.15 -6.60 -13.25
C GLY A 150 -12.21 -6.56 -11.71
N ARG A 151 -13.13 -5.80 -11.10
CA ARG A 151 -13.37 -5.88 -9.65
C ARG A 151 -14.21 -7.13 -9.36
N PRO A 152 -13.73 -8.11 -8.58
CA PRO A 152 -14.59 -9.19 -8.13
C PRO A 152 -15.67 -8.60 -7.23
N SER A 153 -16.92 -8.96 -7.51
CA SER A 153 -18.03 -8.77 -6.57
C SER A 153 -17.73 -9.56 -5.29
N PRO A 154 -18.03 -9.05 -4.08
CA PRO A 154 -17.95 -9.85 -2.86
C PRO A 154 -18.90 -11.06 -2.85
N ASN A 155 -19.83 -11.15 -3.81
CA ASN A 155 -20.84 -12.20 -3.89
C ASN A 155 -20.85 -12.91 -5.25
N SER A 156 -19.78 -13.64 -5.58
CA SER A 156 -19.80 -14.68 -6.63
C SER A 156 -19.09 -15.93 -6.16
#